data_AF-A0AAE4Z8G6-F1
#
_entry.id   AF-A0AAE4Z8G6-F1
#
_cell.length_a   1.000
_cell.length_b   1.000
_cell.length_c   1.000
_cell.angle_alpha   90.00
_cell.angle_beta   90.00
_cell.angle_gamma   90.00
#
_symmetry.space_group_name_H-M   'P 1'
#
loop_
_entity.id
_entity.type
_entity.pdbx_description
1 polymer ?
#
loop_
_entity_poly.entity_id
_entity_poly.type
_entity_poly.pdbx_seq_one_letter_code
_entity_poly.pdbx_strand_id
1 'polypeptide(L)'
;MAGAPVSPDVIIASELARVGNLDLEVNHGGCLPSDDAAECRRRISLALLWEAGYRFTHRHELFLANGRQFSRGGVKISGKHGEIGRAYYAKKYGSESEAKRQEARFVERMMHGMPPFTRRRWRGAVREIIAEAYEQADHYGLTGLARQDFFYLNERTRRLASGSHSAKTGFVFAPFLNPDYLRACFAYPSYEKTAFPFHRHIVSTNTPEWTSVPYAGGSEAHELSRSRSEALKAPETEDEGKSGWRRATGEGNYDSALYWKTTARPIIDECLRDDGFWTELFDPDLVRDRWEAAPQELAITYLLPHVLEEATVP
;
A
#
# COMPACT_ATOMS: atom_id res chain seq x y z
N MET A 1 -7.22 1.24 15.55
CA MET A 1 -6.72 2.04 14.42
C MET A 1 -5.30 2.51 14.71
N ALA A 2 -4.34 2.40 13.78
CA ALA A 2 -2.98 2.90 14.02
C ALA A 2 -2.83 4.37 13.61
N GLY A 3 -2.21 5.21 14.46
CA GLY A 3 -1.92 6.60 14.12
C GLY A 3 -1.63 7.50 15.32
N ALA A 4 -0.92 8.61 15.07
CA ALA A 4 -0.68 9.63 16.10
C ALA A 4 -2.00 10.33 16.48
N PRO A 5 -2.22 10.72 17.76
CA PRO A 5 -3.44 11.42 18.20
C PRO A 5 -3.78 12.67 17.39
N VAL A 6 -2.75 13.35 16.86
CA VAL A 6 -2.86 14.56 16.05
C VAL A 6 -3.11 14.31 14.57
N SER A 7 -3.07 13.04 14.13
CA SER A 7 -3.36 12.68 12.75
C SER A 7 -4.82 13.00 12.42
N PRO A 8 -5.11 13.66 11.28
CA PRO A 8 -6.48 13.89 10.82
C PRO A 8 -7.31 12.60 10.81
N ASP A 9 -6.72 11.48 10.41
CA ASP A 9 -7.41 10.18 10.37
C ASP A 9 -7.85 9.73 11.77
N VAL A 10 -6.98 9.89 12.79
CA VAL A 10 -7.29 9.51 14.18
C VAL A 10 -8.33 10.43 14.79
N ILE A 11 -8.25 11.73 14.51
CA ILE A 11 -9.25 12.72 14.94
C ILE A 11 -10.62 12.36 14.36
N ILE A 12 -10.69 12.14 13.04
CA ILE A 12 -11.93 11.80 12.33
C ILE A 12 -12.51 10.49 12.86
N ALA A 13 -11.68 9.45 13.01
CA ALA A 13 -12.12 8.16 13.52
C ALA A 13 -12.61 8.23 14.98
N SER A 14 -11.96 9.04 15.82
CA SER A 14 -12.36 9.25 17.22
C SER A 14 -13.72 9.93 17.30
N GLU A 15 -13.96 10.93 16.45
CA GLU A 15 -15.25 11.60 16.38
C GLU A 15 -16.35 10.68 15.84
N LEU A 16 -16.06 9.90 14.80
CA LEU A 16 -16.99 8.89 14.28
C LEU A 16 -17.37 7.84 15.33
N ALA A 17 -16.39 7.37 16.10
CA ALA A 17 -16.62 6.41 17.17
C ALA A 17 -17.48 7.01 18.28
N ARG A 18 -17.22 8.27 18.66
CA ARG A 18 -18.04 9.03 19.62
C ARG A 18 -19.49 9.14 19.15
N VAL A 19 -19.71 9.52 17.88
CA VAL A 19 -21.06 9.65 17.29
C VAL A 19 -21.77 8.29 17.23
N GLY A 20 -21.05 7.24 16.87
CA GLY A 20 -21.60 5.88 16.77
C GLY A 20 -21.77 5.15 18.11
N ASN A 21 -21.40 5.77 19.24
CA ASN A 21 -21.29 5.10 20.55
C ASN A 21 -20.47 3.79 20.48
N LEU A 22 -19.32 3.86 19.80
CA LEU A 22 -18.40 2.74 19.60
C LEU A 22 -17.13 2.94 20.42
N ASP A 23 -16.62 1.86 20.99
CA ASP A 23 -15.29 1.86 21.61
C ASP A 23 -14.21 1.89 20.52
N LEU A 24 -13.46 2.99 20.44
CA LEU A 24 -12.30 3.11 19.54
C LEU A 24 -11.01 2.80 20.27
N GLU A 25 -10.38 1.70 19.88
CA GLU A 25 -8.99 1.43 20.23
C GLU A 25 -8.06 2.15 19.24
N VAL A 26 -7.30 3.15 19.71
CA VAL A 26 -6.25 3.81 18.93
C VAL A 26 -4.89 3.23 19.31
N ASN A 27 -4.27 2.53 18.36
CA ASN A 27 -2.90 2.06 18.44
C ASN A 27 -1.94 3.20 18.07
N HIS A 28 -1.37 3.84 19.07
CA HIS A 28 -0.47 4.99 18.86
C HIS A 28 0.91 4.62 18.32
N GLY A 29 1.25 3.32 18.32
CA GLY A 29 2.45 2.80 17.66
C GLY A 29 2.05 2.06 16.40
N GLY A 30 2.51 2.55 15.24
CA GLY A 30 2.82 1.64 14.15
C GLY A 30 3.84 0.63 14.67
N CYS A 31 3.65 -0.63 14.34
CA CYS A 31 4.61 -1.65 14.71
C CYS A 31 5.91 -1.44 13.96
N LEU A 32 6.93 -1.00 14.69
CA LEU A 32 8.27 -0.96 14.17
C LEU A 32 8.74 -2.40 13.93
N PRO A 33 9.49 -2.65 12.84
CA PRO A 33 10.25 -3.88 12.65
C PRO A 33 10.98 -4.37 13.89
N SER A 34 11.19 -5.68 13.96
CA SER A 34 12.16 -6.23 14.90
C SER A 34 13.53 -5.62 14.63
N ASP A 35 14.25 -5.29 15.69
CA ASP A 35 15.63 -4.83 15.67
C ASP A 35 16.65 -6.00 15.62
N ASP A 36 16.19 -7.24 15.46
CA ASP A 36 17.00 -8.45 15.34
C ASP A 36 16.90 -9.06 13.93
N ALA A 37 18.05 -9.24 13.27
CA ALA A 37 18.15 -9.80 11.92
C ALA A 37 17.64 -11.25 11.82
N ALA A 38 17.81 -12.07 12.85
CA ALA A 38 17.32 -13.45 12.83
C ALA A 38 15.79 -13.48 12.85
N GLU A 39 15.18 -12.69 13.73
CA GLU A 39 13.74 -12.48 13.74
C GLU A 39 13.22 -11.86 12.44
N CYS A 40 13.96 -10.94 11.81
CA CYS A 40 13.62 -10.40 10.49
C CYS A 40 13.49 -11.51 9.44
N ARG A 41 14.49 -12.42 9.37
CA ARG A 41 14.47 -13.56 8.45
C ARG A 41 13.27 -14.45 8.69
N ARG A 42 13.11 -14.92 9.94
CA ARG A 42 12.01 -15.82 10.32
C ARG A 42 10.67 -15.25 9.88
N ARG A 43 10.48 -13.94 10.09
CA ARG A 43 9.26 -13.28 9.66
C ARG A 43 9.14 -13.29 8.16
N ILE A 44 10.12 -12.77 7.39
CA ILE A 44 10.11 -12.79 5.90
C ILE A 44 9.71 -14.17 5.35
N SER A 45 10.28 -15.23 5.91
CA SER A 45 9.91 -16.61 5.55
C SER A 45 8.42 -16.89 5.76
N LEU A 46 7.84 -16.51 6.90
CA LEU A 46 6.41 -16.66 7.16
C LEU A 46 5.51 -15.88 6.18
N ALA A 47 5.85 -14.67 5.73
CA ALA A 47 5.03 -13.98 4.69
C ALA A 47 5.10 -14.73 3.39
N LEU A 48 6.29 -15.19 3.02
CA LEU A 48 6.48 -15.90 1.77
C LEU A 48 5.58 -17.15 1.71
N LEU A 49 5.43 -17.86 2.84
CA LEU A 49 4.48 -18.95 3.00
C LEU A 49 3.01 -18.49 2.96
N TRP A 50 2.68 -17.43 3.69
CA TRP A 50 1.28 -17.04 3.93
C TRP A 50 0.66 -16.18 2.80
N GLU A 51 1.46 -15.42 2.07
CA GLU A 51 0.99 -14.41 1.10
C GLU A 51 1.18 -14.83 -0.36
N ALA A 52 1.52 -16.10 -0.63
CA ALA A 52 1.79 -16.59 -1.98
C ALA A 52 2.75 -15.68 -2.77
N GLY A 53 3.77 -15.13 -2.08
CA GLY A 53 4.78 -14.25 -2.67
C GLY A 53 4.38 -12.77 -2.84
N TYR A 54 3.26 -12.30 -2.28
CA TYR A 54 2.85 -10.90 -2.38
C TYR A 54 3.55 -9.97 -1.35
N ARG A 55 3.64 -8.66 -1.66
CA ARG A 55 4.38 -7.68 -0.85
C ARG A 55 3.63 -6.37 -0.61
N PHE A 56 3.58 -5.97 0.67
CA PHE A 56 3.75 -4.59 1.11
C PHE A 56 4.36 -4.54 2.52
N THR A 57 5.62 -4.93 2.72
CA THR A 57 6.27 -5.10 4.04
C THR A 57 6.05 -3.93 5.04
N HIS A 58 5.95 -2.68 4.56
CA HIS A 58 5.69 -1.49 5.37
C HIS A 58 4.21 -1.28 5.76
N ARG A 59 3.27 -1.99 5.12
CA ARG A 59 1.81 -1.92 5.41
C ARG A 59 1.29 -3.13 6.18
N HIS A 60 2.08 -4.19 6.33
CA HIS A 60 1.76 -5.28 7.24
C HIS A 60 2.33 -4.93 8.60
N GLU A 61 1.58 -4.12 9.36
CA GLU A 61 1.81 -3.79 10.76
C GLU A 61 2.23 -5.05 11.57
N LEU A 62 1.78 -6.23 11.17
CA LEU A 62 1.97 -7.49 11.87
C LEU A 62 3.27 -8.21 11.56
N PHE A 63 3.87 -7.92 10.41
CA PHE A 63 5.06 -8.60 9.97
C PHE A 63 6.31 -8.15 10.72
N LEU A 64 6.20 -6.98 11.32
CA LEU A 64 7.25 -6.25 11.96
C LEU A 64 6.89 -5.96 13.43
N ALA A 65 5.61 -6.11 13.82
CA ALA A 65 5.16 -6.13 15.21
C ALA A 65 5.93 -7.14 16.09
N ASN A 66 6.62 -6.62 17.10
CA ASN A 66 7.28 -7.37 18.17
C ASN A 66 6.29 -8.21 19.01
N GLY A 67 5.75 -9.29 18.46
CA GLY A 67 4.93 -10.30 19.16
C GLY A 67 3.64 -9.79 19.81
N ARG A 68 3.30 -8.51 19.65
CA ARG A 68 2.05 -7.94 20.18
C ARG A 68 0.90 -8.48 19.33
N GLN A 69 0.04 -9.30 19.94
CA GLN A 69 -1.28 -9.60 19.40
C GLN A 69 -2.01 -8.27 19.17
N PHE A 70 -2.19 -7.88 17.90
CA PHE A 70 -2.99 -6.71 17.60
C PHE A 70 -4.47 -7.10 17.58
N SER A 71 -5.17 -6.64 18.61
CA SER A 71 -6.61 -6.58 18.77
C SER A 71 -7.36 -7.90 18.94
N ARG A 72 -8.27 -7.87 19.92
CA ARG A 72 -9.33 -8.86 20.13
C ARG A 72 -10.31 -8.79 18.96
N GLY A 73 -10.08 -9.53 17.87
CA GLY A 73 -11.07 -9.84 16.83
C GLY A 73 -12.06 -8.73 16.42
N GLY A 74 -11.59 -7.48 16.29
CA GLY A 74 -12.46 -6.33 16.09
C GLY A 74 -13.05 -6.23 14.68
N VAL A 75 -14.10 -5.40 14.52
CA VAL A 75 -14.61 -5.02 13.20
C VAL A 75 -13.79 -3.85 12.66
N LYS A 76 -13.08 -4.06 11.56
CA LYS A 76 -12.35 -3.01 10.83
C LYS A 76 -13.18 -2.50 9.66
N ILE A 77 -13.67 -1.28 9.76
CA ILE A 77 -14.30 -0.58 8.63
C ILE A 77 -13.21 0.05 7.76
N SER A 78 -13.29 -0.14 6.44
CA SER A 78 -12.28 0.34 5.50
C SER A 78 -12.91 0.99 4.27
N GLY A 79 -12.48 2.21 3.94
CA GLY A 79 -12.85 2.90 2.70
C GLY A 79 -12.23 2.31 1.42
N LYS A 80 -11.52 1.17 1.51
CA LYS A 80 -10.93 0.48 0.36
C LYS A 80 -11.99 0.23 -0.71
N HIS A 81 -11.58 0.36 -1.97
CA HIS A 81 -12.40 0.25 -3.20
C HIS A 81 -13.28 1.46 -3.50
N GLY A 82 -13.42 2.40 -2.56
CA GLY A 82 -13.98 3.72 -2.85
C GLY A 82 -13.16 4.50 -3.89
N GLU A 83 -11.89 4.12 -4.10
CA GLU A 83 -11.01 4.66 -5.14
C GLU A 83 -11.59 4.51 -6.56
N ILE A 84 -12.41 3.50 -6.81
CA ILE A 84 -13.04 3.24 -8.11
C ILE A 84 -14.07 4.33 -8.41
N GLY A 85 -14.92 4.71 -7.44
CA GLY A 85 -15.91 5.76 -7.60
C GLY A 85 -15.34 7.18 -7.70
N ARG A 86 -14.01 7.34 -7.59
CA ARG A 86 -13.29 8.60 -7.84
C ARG A 86 -12.28 8.50 -9.00
N ALA A 87 -12.35 7.42 -9.79
CA ALA A 87 -11.46 7.11 -10.91
C ALA A 87 -9.97 7.28 -10.55
N TYR A 88 -9.53 6.65 -9.46
CA TYR A 88 -8.20 6.87 -8.89
C TYR A 88 -7.05 6.75 -9.91
N TYR A 89 -7.06 5.71 -10.75
CA TYR A 89 -6.03 5.55 -11.78
C TYR A 89 -6.21 6.51 -12.94
N ALA A 90 -7.44 6.80 -13.36
CA ALA A 90 -7.67 7.83 -14.37
C ALA A 90 -7.14 9.19 -13.93
N LYS A 91 -7.45 9.63 -12.69
CA LYS A 91 -6.92 10.87 -12.10
C LYS A 91 -5.39 10.90 -12.10
N LYS A 92 -4.76 9.76 -11.85
CA LYS A 92 -3.31 9.67 -11.70
C LYS A 92 -2.57 9.52 -13.04
N TYR A 93 -3.21 8.92 -14.05
CA TYR A 93 -2.53 8.40 -15.23
C TYR A 93 -3.21 8.69 -16.58
N GLY A 94 -4.42 9.26 -16.62
CA GLY A 94 -5.21 9.36 -17.84
C GLY A 94 -5.83 10.73 -18.12
N SER A 95 -5.89 11.06 -19.41
CA SER A 95 -7.01 11.82 -20.02
C SER A 95 -7.57 10.95 -21.16
N GLU A 96 -8.87 11.02 -21.45
CA GLU A 96 -9.54 10.13 -22.41
C GLU A 96 -9.01 10.22 -23.86
N SER A 97 -8.28 11.28 -24.18
CA SER A 97 -7.91 11.68 -25.55
C SER A 97 -7.00 10.71 -26.34
N GLU A 98 -6.40 9.68 -25.73
CA GLU A 98 -5.46 8.77 -26.43
C GLU A 98 -5.49 7.31 -25.93
N ALA A 99 -6.58 6.56 -26.15
CA ALA A 99 -6.78 5.20 -25.64
C ALA A 99 -5.59 4.22 -25.83
N LYS A 100 -4.98 4.13 -27.03
CA LYS A 100 -3.80 3.26 -27.25
C LYS A 100 -2.53 3.73 -26.53
N ARG A 101 -2.38 5.04 -26.30
CA ARG A 101 -1.26 5.57 -25.49
C ARG A 101 -1.53 5.42 -24.00
N GLN A 102 -2.78 5.26 -23.58
CA GLN A 102 -3.14 5.05 -22.18
C GLN A 102 -2.59 3.72 -21.66
N GLU A 103 -2.72 2.63 -22.43
CA GLU A 103 -2.20 1.33 -22.02
C GLU A 103 -0.68 1.36 -21.85
N ALA A 104 0.05 1.77 -22.90
CA ALA A 104 1.51 1.84 -22.84
C ALA A 104 1.98 2.73 -21.68
N ARG A 105 1.35 3.89 -21.47
CA ARG A 105 1.63 4.75 -20.31
C ARG A 105 1.30 4.08 -18.98
N PHE A 106 0.18 3.36 -18.89
CA PHE A 106 -0.21 2.64 -17.69
C PHE A 106 0.80 1.54 -17.35
N VAL A 107 1.19 0.74 -18.34
CA VAL A 107 2.20 -0.30 -18.20
C VAL A 107 3.55 0.29 -17.77
N GLU A 108 4.04 1.34 -18.45
CA GLU A 108 5.27 2.04 -18.04
C GLU A 108 5.21 2.56 -16.60
N ARG A 109 4.05 3.09 -16.18
CA ARG A 109 3.84 3.56 -14.81
C ARG A 109 3.87 2.43 -13.80
N MET A 110 3.28 1.28 -14.12
CA MET A 110 3.36 0.10 -13.26
C MET A 110 4.78 -0.44 -13.17
N MET A 111 5.55 -0.34 -14.26
CA MET A 111 6.97 -0.72 -14.32
C MET A 111 7.89 0.21 -13.52
N HIS A 112 7.45 1.43 -13.14
CA HIS A 112 8.25 2.35 -12.34
C HIS A 112 8.68 1.76 -10.97
N GLY A 113 7.90 0.82 -10.42
CA GLY A 113 8.26 0.13 -9.17
C GLY A 113 9.25 -1.02 -9.33
N MET A 114 9.68 -1.35 -10.55
CA MET A 114 10.58 -2.46 -10.81
C MET A 114 12.01 -2.14 -10.32
N PRO A 115 12.70 -3.08 -9.63
CA PRO A 115 14.07 -2.86 -9.20
C PRO A 115 14.99 -2.47 -10.37
N PRO A 116 15.84 -1.45 -10.22
CA PRO A 116 16.68 -0.95 -11.30
C PRO A 116 17.72 -1.96 -11.79
N PHE A 117 18.05 -2.95 -10.95
CA PHE A 117 18.95 -4.05 -11.23
C PHE A 117 18.26 -5.30 -11.80
N THR A 118 16.96 -5.22 -12.13
CA THR A 118 16.25 -6.31 -12.84
C THR A 118 16.88 -6.58 -14.20
N ARG A 119 17.26 -7.84 -14.46
CA ARG A 119 17.86 -8.26 -15.73
C ARG A 119 16.91 -7.96 -16.89
N ARG A 120 17.49 -7.56 -18.03
CA ARG A 120 16.74 -7.17 -19.23
C ARG A 120 15.71 -8.22 -19.68
N ARG A 121 16.04 -9.51 -19.61
CA ARG A 121 15.15 -10.62 -20.00
C ARG A 121 13.82 -10.62 -19.24
N TRP A 122 13.84 -10.24 -17.96
CA TRP A 122 12.63 -10.22 -17.13
C TRP A 122 11.81 -8.95 -17.29
N ARG A 123 12.42 -7.85 -17.74
CA ARG A 123 11.70 -6.59 -17.98
C ARG A 123 10.62 -6.75 -19.06
N GLY A 124 10.88 -7.56 -20.08
CA GLY A 124 9.91 -7.89 -21.14
C GLY A 124 8.76 -8.72 -20.59
N ALA A 125 9.07 -9.84 -19.94
CA ALA A 125 8.06 -10.74 -19.36
C ALA A 125 7.14 -10.03 -18.34
N VAL A 126 7.69 -9.20 -17.45
CA VAL A 126 6.88 -8.46 -16.46
C VAL A 126 5.96 -7.45 -17.17
N ARG A 127 6.46 -6.78 -18.22
CA ARG A 127 5.67 -5.85 -19.03
C ARG A 127 4.50 -6.56 -19.72
N GLU A 128 4.76 -7.73 -20.30
CA GLU A 128 3.73 -8.57 -20.93
C GLU A 128 2.67 -9.00 -19.91
N ILE A 129 3.06 -9.50 -18.73
CA ILE A 129 2.12 -9.87 -17.66
C ILE A 129 1.22 -8.69 -17.24
N ILE A 130 1.76 -7.48 -17.15
CA ILE A 130 0.97 -6.29 -16.80
C ILE A 130 0.01 -5.92 -17.93
N ALA A 131 0.47 -6.00 -19.19
CA ALA A 131 -0.36 -5.73 -20.37
C ALA A 131 -1.51 -6.74 -20.47
N GLU A 132 -1.23 -8.03 -20.36
CA GLU A 132 -2.23 -9.10 -20.35
C GLU A 132 -3.28 -8.88 -19.25
N ALA A 133 -2.83 -8.54 -18.03
CA ALA A 133 -3.74 -8.25 -16.92
C ALA A 133 -4.60 -6.99 -17.15
N TYR A 134 -4.11 -6.02 -17.92
CA TYR A 134 -4.87 -4.85 -18.35
C TYR A 134 -5.89 -5.19 -19.45
N GLU A 135 -5.50 -6.03 -20.41
CA GLU A 135 -6.34 -6.50 -21.52
C GLU A 135 -7.46 -7.45 -21.08
N GLN A 136 -7.35 -8.12 -19.93
CA GLN A 136 -8.43 -8.94 -19.35
C GLN A 136 -9.77 -8.20 -19.22
N ALA A 137 -9.75 -6.87 -19.12
CA ALA A 137 -10.93 -6.03 -19.10
C ALA A 137 -11.80 -6.18 -20.38
N ASP A 138 -11.20 -6.59 -21.50
CA ASP A 138 -11.85 -6.72 -22.81
C ASP A 138 -12.85 -7.87 -22.85
N HIS A 139 -12.61 -8.92 -22.07
CA HIS A 139 -13.58 -10.00 -21.87
C HIS A 139 -14.92 -9.50 -21.33
N TYR A 140 -14.92 -8.36 -20.63
CA TYR A 140 -16.11 -7.73 -20.06
C TYR A 140 -16.61 -6.54 -20.88
N GLY A 141 -16.07 -6.33 -22.10
CA GLY A 141 -16.44 -5.21 -22.96
C GLY A 141 -16.01 -3.83 -22.43
N LEU A 142 -15.07 -3.78 -21.48
CA LEU A 142 -14.61 -2.53 -20.88
C LEU A 142 -13.53 -1.87 -21.75
N THR A 143 -13.62 -0.56 -21.91
CA THR A 143 -12.69 0.22 -22.75
C THR A 143 -12.19 1.48 -22.05
N GLY A 144 -11.10 2.06 -22.59
CA GLY A 144 -10.53 3.31 -22.09
C GLY A 144 -10.20 3.28 -20.59
N LEU A 145 -10.66 4.30 -19.86
CA LEU A 145 -10.38 4.44 -18.43
C LEU A 145 -11.01 3.34 -17.57
N ALA A 146 -12.10 2.71 -18.04
CA ALA A 146 -12.74 1.61 -17.30
C ALA A 146 -11.82 0.38 -17.19
N ARG A 147 -10.89 0.18 -18.13
CA ARG A 147 -9.87 -0.88 -18.03
C ARG A 147 -8.92 -0.66 -16.85
N GLN A 148 -8.64 0.60 -16.50
CA GLN A 148 -7.80 0.91 -15.33
C GLN A 148 -8.54 0.63 -14.03
N ASP A 149 -9.84 0.97 -13.97
CA ASP A 149 -10.70 0.63 -12.82
C ASP A 149 -10.83 -0.90 -12.68
N PHE A 150 -10.96 -1.63 -13.80
CA PHE A 150 -10.93 -3.09 -13.81
C PHE A 150 -9.58 -3.63 -13.32
N PHE A 151 -8.45 -3.14 -13.82
CA PHE A 151 -7.12 -3.57 -13.35
C PHE A 151 -6.95 -3.31 -11.85
N TYR A 152 -7.43 -2.17 -11.35
CA TYR A 152 -7.46 -1.89 -9.91
C TYR A 152 -8.27 -2.96 -9.17
N LEU A 153 -9.51 -3.20 -9.59
CA LEU A 153 -10.38 -4.16 -8.93
C LEU A 153 -9.82 -5.59 -9.02
N ASN A 154 -9.37 -6.02 -10.19
CA ASN A 154 -8.93 -7.39 -10.40
C ASN A 154 -7.57 -7.64 -9.76
N GLU A 155 -6.54 -6.90 -10.19
CA GLU A 155 -5.18 -7.15 -9.74
C GLU A 155 -4.92 -6.58 -8.35
N ARG A 156 -5.35 -5.36 -8.06
CA ARG A 156 -5.05 -4.75 -6.75
C ARG A 156 -5.87 -5.38 -5.64
N THR A 157 -7.14 -5.76 -5.87
CA THR A 157 -7.91 -6.48 -4.84
C THR A 157 -7.40 -7.90 -4.67
N ARG A 158 -7.14 -8.68 -5.74
CA ARG A 158 -6.55 -10.03 -5.63
C ARG A 158 -5.27 -10.01 -4.80
N ARG A 159 -4.41 -9.03 -5.07
CA ARG A 159 -3.13 -8.83 -4.41
C ARG A 159 -3.27 -8.32 -2.97
N LEU A 160 -4.05 -7.26 -2.73
CA LEU A 160 -4.21 -6.68 -1.39
C LEU A 160 -5.13 -7.50 -0.48
N ALA A 161 -6.10 -8.24 -1.02
CA ALA A 161 -7.10 -8.92 -0.22
C ALA A 161 -6.62 -10.25 0.35
N SER A 162 -5.66 -10.91 -0.29
CA SER A 162 -5.10 -12.18 0.15
C SER A 162 -4.14 -12.03 1.34
N GLY A 163 -3.12 -11.16 1.25
CA GLY A 163 -2.13 -10.97 2.33
C GLY A 163 -2.54 -9.94 3.41
N SER A 164 -3.07 -8.78 3.02
CA SER A 164 -3.31 -7.68 3.99
C SER A 164 -4.57 -7.83 4.83
N HIS A 165 -5.48 -8.75 4.46
CA HIS A 165 -6.65 -9.09 5.28
C HIS A 165 -6.42 -10.33 6.13
N SER A 166 -5.67 -11.34 5.64
CA SER A 166 -5.33 -12.54 6.43
C SER A 166 -4.50 -12.21 7.67
N ALA A 167 -3.68 -11.16 7.58
CA ALA A 167 -2.90 -10.68 8.72
C ALA A 167 -3.81 -10.08 9.83
N LYS A 168 -5.01 -9.57 9.51
CA LYS A 168 -5.87 -8.88 10.48
C LYS A 168 -6.78 -9.88 11.19
N THR A 169 -6.63 -10.00 12.50
CA THR A 169 -7.60 -10.71 13.33
C THR A 169 -8.94 -9.97 13.34
N GLY A 170 -10.06 -10.69 13.13
CA GLY A 170 -11.42 -10.11 13.16
C GLY A 170 -12.09 -9.97 11.79
N PHE A 171 -13.10 -9.10 11.72
CA PHE A 171 -13.94 -8.91 10.52
C PHE A 171 -13.57 -7.61 9.81
N VAL A 172 -13.28 -7.67 8.51
CA VAL A 172 -13.04 -6.46 7.70
C VAL A 172 -14.29 -6.13 6.91
N PHE A 173 -14.89 -4.97 7.20
CA PHE A 173 -16.03 -4.44 6.46
C PHE A 173 -15.54 -3.40 5.44
N ALA A 174 -15.66 -3.71 4.15
CA ALA A 174 -15.32 -2.81 3.05
C ALA A 174 -16.60 -2.42 2.28
N PRO A 175 -17.33 -1.36 2.71
CA PRO A 175 -18.65 -1.04 2.16
C PRO A 175 -18.63 -0.75 0.65
N PHE A 176 -17.50 -0.31 0.08
CA PHE A 176 -17.37 -0.05 -1.35
C PHE A 176 -17.00 -1.28 -2.18
N LEU A 177 -16.69 -2.42 -1.55
CA LEU A 177 -16.53 -3.70 -2.24
C LEU A 177 -17.88 -4.44 -2.25
N ASN A 178 -18.90 -3.81 -2.83
CA ASN A 178 -20.20 -4.44 -3.03
C ASN A 178 -20.60 -4.37 -4.52
N PRO A 179 -21.33 -5.38 -5.04
CA PRO A 179 -21.65 -5.46 -6.47
C PRO A 179 -22.38 -4.23 -7.02
N ASP A 180 -23.30 -3.63 -6.25
CA ASP A 180 -24.14 -2.54 -6.76
C ASP A 180 -23.40 -1.22 -6.83
N TYR A 181 -22.55 -0.91 -5.85
CA TYR A 181 -21.63 0.22 -5.92
C TYR A 181 -20.66 0.07 -7.10
N LEU A 182 -20.10 -1.12 -7.30
CA LEU A 182 -19.19 -1.38 -8.42
C LEU A 182 -19.91 -1.22 -9.76
N ARG A 183 -21.11 -1.80 -9.91
CA ARG A 183 -21.95 -1.61 -11.11
C ARG A 183 -22.24 -0.14 -11.37
N ALA A 184 -22.64 0.60 -10.33
CA ALA A 184 -22.90 2.03 -10.46
C ALA A 184 -21.63 2.79 -10.90
N CYS A 185 -20.47 2.44 -10.34
CA CYS A 185 -19.19 3.02 -10.76
C CYS A 185 -18.86 2.71 -12.22
N PHE A 186 -19.04 1.47 -12.70
CA PHE A 186 -18.76 1.14 -14.10
C PHE A 186 -19.78 1.72 -15.08
N ALA A 187 -21.03 1.95 -14.65
CA ALA A 187 -22.06 2.59 -15.45
C ALA A 187 -21.90 4.13 -15.54
N TYR A 188 -21.16 4.75 -14.62
CA TYR A 188 -21.00 6.19 -14.55
C TYR A 188 -19.81 6.69 -15.37
N PRO A 189 -19.93 7.83 -16.10
CA PRO A 189 -18.84 8.33 -16.94
C PRO A 189 -17.57 8.59 -16.14
N SER A 190 -16.45 8.01 -16.58
CA SER A 190 -15.18 8.05 -15.85
C SER A 190 -14.63 9.47 -15.64
N TYR A 191 -14.85 10.37 -16.59
CA TYR A 191 -14.42 11.77 -16.47
C TYR A 191 -15.21 12.56 -15.41
N GLU A 192 -16.42 12.15 -15.05
CA GLU A 192 -17.23 12.82 -14.02
C GLU A 192 -16.92 12.33 -12.61
N LYS A 193 -16.39 11.11 -12.48
CA LYS A 193 -16.06 10.49 -11.17
C LYS A 193 -15.09 11.34 -10.34
N THR A 194 -14.26 12.17 -10.97
CA THR A 194 -13.31 13.04 -10.26
C THR A 194 -13.98 14.10 -9.39
N ALA A 195 -15.27 14.40 -9.63
CA ALA A 195 -16.09 15.26 -8.79
C ALA A 195 -16.63 14.55 -7.52
N PHE A 196 -16.25 13.29 -7.30
CA PHE A 196 -16.69 12.47 -6.18
C PHE A 196 -18.22 12.26 -6.10
N PRO A 197 -18.93 12.01 -7.22
CA PRO A 197 -20.39 12.01 -7.27
C PRO A 197 -21.02 11.00 -6.30
N PHE A 198 -20.47 9.77 -6.24
CA PHE A 198 -20.97 8.73 -5.33
C PHE A 198 -20.78 9.09 -3.86
N HIS A 199 -19.59 9.57 -3.50
CA HIS A 199 -19.28 9.90 -2.11
C HIS A 199 -20.14 11.09 -1.65
N ARG A 200 -20.25 12.12 -2.50
CA ARG A 200 -21.13 13.28 -2.24
C ARG A 200 -22.58 12.87 -2.10
N HIS A 201 -23.07 11.99 -2.98
CA HIS A 201 -24.43 11.46 -2.89
C HIS A 201 -24.65 10.72 -1.57
N ILE A 202 -23.78 9.76 -1.24
CA ILE A 202 -23.85 8.98 0.01
C ILE A 202 -23.88 9.91 1.24
N VAL A 203 -22.99 10.91 1.28
CA VAL A 203 -22.96 11.91 2.37
C VAL A 203 -24.25 12.71 2.39
N SER A 204 -24.68 13.29 1.26
CA SER A 204 -25.89 14.12 1.21
C SER A 204 -27.16 13.39 1.62
N THR A 205 -27.23 12.07 1.38
CA THR A 205 -28.39 11.25 1.70
C THR A 205 -28.38 10.77 3.15
N ASN A 206 -27.23 10.34 3.67
CA ASN A 206 -27.16 9.67 4.98
C ASN A 206 -26.65 10.56 6.11
N THR A 207 -25.95 11.65 5.78
CA THR A 207 -25.34 12.58 6.74
C THR A 207 -25.31 13.98 6.11
N PRO A 208 -26.48 14.57 5.78
CA PRO A 208 -26.58 15.82 5.02
C PRO A 208 -25.82 16.99 5.65
N GLU A 209 -25.71 17.02 6.99
CA GLU A 209 -24.94 17.98 7.76
C GLU A 209 -23.44 17.99 7.42
N TRP A 210 -22.92 16.93 6.79
CA TRP A 210 -21.52 16.82 6.37
C TRP A 210 -21.28 17.22 4.92
N THR A 211 -22.32 17.61 4.18
CA THR A 211 -22.20 17.98 2.76
C THR A 211 -21.26 19.19 2.54
N SER A 212 -21.11 20.05 3.55
CA SER A 212 -20.20 21.20 3.54
C SER A 212 -18.75 20.88 3.92
N VAL A 213 -18.47 19.65 4.36
CA VAL A 213 -17.11 19.25 4.78
C VAL A 213 -16.25 19.00 3.54
N PRO A 214 -15.10 19.70 3.38
CA PRO A 214 -14.22 19.49 2.24
C PRO A 214 -13.57 18.10 2.25
N TYR A 215 -13.47 17.48 1.07
CA TYR A 215 -12.76 16.20 0.91
C TYR A 215 -11.24 16.38 1.03
N ALA A 216 -10.59 15.49 1.78
CA ALA A 216 -9.12 15.43 1.87
C ALA A 216 -8.48 15.25 0.47
N GLY A 217 -7.55 16.16 0.13
CA GLY A 217 -6.90 16.21 -1.19
C GLY A 217 -7.70 16.91 -2.30
N GLY A 218 -8.80 17.59 -1.96
CA GLY A 218 -9.38 18.65 -2.78
C GLY A 218 -8.56 19.95 -2.68
N SER A 219 -8.69 20.85 -3.65
CA SER A 219 -8.01 22.17 -3.63
C SER A 219 -8.30 22.94 -2.34
N GLU A 220 -9.55 22.95 -1.89
CA GLU A 220 -10.00 23.58 -0.65
C GLU A 220 -9.35 22.95 0.60
N ALA A 221 -9.20 21.62 0.63
CA ALA A 221 -8.53 20.93 1.74
C ALA A 221 -7.02 21.19 1.76
N HIS A 222 -6.39 21.38 0.60
CA HIS A 222 -4.98 21.78 0.51
C HIS A 222 -4.76 23.21 1.03
N GLU A 223 -5.66 24.13 0.74
CA GLU A 223 -5.63 25.51 1.26
C GLU A 223 -5.83 25.54 2.78
N LEU A 224 -6.84 24.83 3.28
CA LEU A 224 -7.09 24.68 4.72
C LEU A 224 -5.92 24.01 5.45
N SER A 225 -5.31 22.99 4.86
CA SER A 225 -4.14 22.31 5.43
C SER A 225 -2.90 23.20 5.48
N ARG A 226 -2.66 24.03 4.45
CA ARG A 226 -1.54 24.99 4.45
C ARG A 226 -1.72 26.03 5.56
N SER A 227 -2.90 26.64 5.63
CA SER A 227 -3.22 27.66 6.63
C SER A 227 -3.05 27.13 8.06
N ARG A 228 -3.49 25.89 8.31
CA ARG A 228 -3.38 25.27 9.64
C ARG A 228 -1.95 24.82 9.99
N SER A 229 -1.17 24.39 8.99
CA SER A 229 0.24 24.01 9.17
C SER A 229 1.13 25.23 9.44
N GLU A 230 0.83 26.37 8.83
CA GLU A 230 1.49 27.66 9.13
C GLU A 230 1.17 28.15 10.55
N ALA A 231 -0.05 27.94 11.04
CA ALA A 231 -0.46 28.32 12.39
C ALA A 231 0.11 27.41 13.50
N LEU A 232 0.61 26.21 13.17
CA LEU A 232 1.08 25.19 14.13
C LEU A 232 2.60 25.05 14.22
N LYS A 233 3.38 25.93 13.56
CA LYS A 233 4.84 25.95 13.71
C LYS A 233 5.24 26.40 15.12
N ALA A 234 5.47 25.43 16.02
CA ALA A 234 6.20 25.65 17.26
C ALA A 234 7.72 25.74 16.96
N PRO A 235 8.51 26.45 17.80
CA PRO A 235 9.96 26.54 17.60
C PRO A 235 10.59 25.16 17.78
N GLU A 236 11.40 24.74 16.82
CA GLU A 236 12.16 23.48 16.90
C GLU A 236 13.13 23.55 18.07
N THR A 237 12.92 22.71 19.08
CA THR A 237 13.96 22.43 20.09
C THR A 237 14.84 21.30 19.58
N GLU A 238 16.12 21.61 19.40
CA GLU A 238 17.20 20.63 19.28
C GLU A 238 17.16 19.72 20.51
N ASP A 239 17.04 18.41 20.30
CA ASP A 239 17.18 17.41 21.36
C ASP A 239 18.27 16.43 20.95
N GLU A 240 19.39 16.54 21.65
CA GLU A 240 20.60 15.74 21.54
C GLU A 240 20.39 14.35 22.17
N GLY A 241 20.90 13.31 21.50
CA GLY A 241 21.45 12.15 22.21
C GLY A 241 20.48 11.09 22.74
N LYS A 242 19.77 10.37 21.85
CA LYS A 242 19.39 8.95 22.05
C LYS A 242 19.45 8.23 20.69
N SER A 243 20.06 7.03 20.64
CA SER A 243 20.31 6.18 19.45
C SER A 243 19.39 6.45 18.25
N GLY A 244 19.97 6.99 17.17
CA GLY A 244 19.29 7.76 16.11
C GLY A 244 18.36 7.03 15.13
N TRP A 245 17.67 5.96 15.54
CA TRP A 245 16.73 5.24 14.66
C TRP A 245 15.24 5.54 14.94
N ARG A 246 14.92 6.53 15.79
CA ARG A 246 13.52 6.89 16.06
C ARG A 246 13.21 8.38 15.91
N ARG A 247 12.54 8.71 14.80
CA ARG A 247 11.28 9.47 14.85
C ARG A 247 10.49 9.25 13.55
N ALA A 248 9.35 8.54 13.64
CA ALA A 248 8.32 8.61 12.63
C ALA A 248 7.65 9.99 12.74
N THR A 249 8.03 10.92 11.88
CA THR A 249 7.59 12.33 11.90
C THR A 249 6.30 12.55 11.12
N GLY A 250 5.32 11.66 11.25
CA GLY A 250 3.96 11.85 10.70
C GLY A 250 3.83 11.91 9.17
N GLU A 251 4.91 12.12 8.40
CA GLU A 251 4.91 12.19 6.95
C GLU A 251 5.49 10.94 6.26
N GLY A 252 6.11 10.04 7.03
CA GLY A 252 6.61 8.75 6.56
C GLY A 252 6.66 7.78 7.72
N ASN A 253 5.78 6.78 7.73
CA ASN A 253 5.61 5.89 8.89
C ASN A 253 6.82 4.97 9.17
N TYR A 254 7.83 4.94 8.28
CA TYR A 254 8.96 4.01 8.36
C TYR A 254 10.06 4.39 7.35
N ASP A 255 11.30 4.62 7.82
CA ASP A 255 12.48 4.72 6.95
C ASP A 255 12.99 3.32 6.63
N SER A 256 12.49 2.77 5.51
CA SER A 256 12.89 1.45 5.06
C SER A 256 14.38 1.37 4.70
N ALA A 257 14.96 2.43 4.15
CA ALA A 257 16.34 2.38 3.69
C ALA A 257 17.28 2.29 4.89
N LEU A 258 17.07 3.12 5.91
CA LEU A 258 17.87 3.10 7.13
C LEU A 258 17.78 1.73 7.83
N TYR A 259 16.57 1.17 7.97
CA TYR A 259 16.37 -0.14 8.58
C TYR A 259 17.20 -1.26 7.93
N TRP A 260 17.21 -1.34 6.60
CA TRP A 260 17.97 -2.35 5.89
C TRP A 260 19.49 -2.12 5.98
N LYS A 261 19.92 -0.89 6.25
CA LYS A 261 21.35 -0.58 6.48
C LYS A 261 21.81 -0.88 7.90
N THR A 262 20.93 -0.73 8.91
CA THR A 262 21.32 -0.84 10.33
C THR A 262 20.98 -2.19 10.95
N THR A 263 19.83 -2.74 10.62
CA THR A 263 19.24 -3.88 11.33
C THR A 263 19.22 -5.11 10.46
N ALA A 264 18.55 -5.05 9.30
CA ALA A 264 18.40 -6.20 8.42
C ALA A 264 19.60 -6.36 7.45
N ARG A 265 20.66 -5.58 7.67
CA ARG A 265 21.90 -5.61 6.89
C ARG A 265 22.55 -7.00 6.81
N PRO A 266 22.61 -7.83 7.88
CA PRO A 266 23.18 -9.17 7.79
C PRO A 266 22.54 -10.04 6.71
N ILE A 267 21.21 -9.93 6.50
CA ILE A 267 20.50 -10.68 5.45
C ILE A 267 20.96 -10.24 4.06
N ILE A 268 21.17 -8.94 3.88
CA ILE A 268 21.67 -8.39 2.62
C ILE A 268 23.12 -8.84 2.40
N ASP A 269 23.98 -8.78 3.42
CA ASP A 269 25.37 -9.21 3.30
C ASP A 269 25.50 -10.70 2.99
N GLU A 270 24.61 -11.54 3.55
CA GLU A 270 24.49 -12.95 3.15
C GLU A 270 24.06 -13.09 1.70
N CYS A 271 22.99 -12.40 1.27
CA CYS A 271 22.55 -12.41 -0.12
C CYS A 271 23.65 -11.96 -1.10
N LEU A 272 24.50 -11.00 -0.72
CA LEU A 272 25.58 -10.50 -1.57
C LEU A 272 26.79 -11.45 -1.61
N ARG A 273 26.97 -12.27 -0.57
CA ARG A 273 28.02 -13.30 -0.48
C ARG A 273 27.61 -14.58 -1.19
N ASP A 274 26.36 -14.96 -1.02
CA ASP A 274 25.80 -16.21 -1.50
C ASP A 274 25.10 -15.93 -2.84
N ASP A 275 25.71 -16.39 -3.92
CA ASP A 275 25.00 -16.49 -5.20
C ASP A 275 23.78 -17.40 -5.01
N GLY A 276 22.66 -17.08 -5.66
CA GLY A 276 21.41 -17.83 -5.50
C GLY A 276 20.36 -17.44 -6.51
N PHE A 277 19.11 -17.87 -6.28
CA PHE A 277 17.97 -17.63 -7.19
C PHE A 277 17.79 -16.14 -7.54
N TRP A 278 18.09 -15.23 -6.61
CA TRP A 278 18.04 -13.79 -6.86
C TRP A 278 18.91 -13.36 -8.06
N THR A 279 20.02 -14.05 -8.32
CA THR A 279 20.93 -13.77 -9.46
C THR A 279 20.31 -14.13 -10.80
N GLU A 280 19.27 -14.98 -10.82
CA GLU A 280 18.52 -15.27 -12.04
C GLU A 280 17.65 -14.08 -12.45
N LEU A 281 17.15 -13.33 -11.46
CA LEU A 281 16.23 -12.19 -11.64
C LEU A 281 16.98 -10.87 -11.79
N PHE A 282 18.05 -10.72 -11.01
CA PHE A 282 18.80 -9.49 -10.85
C PHE A 282 20.23 -9.61 -11.37
N ASP A 283 20.76 -8.50 -11.86
CA ASP A 283 22.14 -8.39 -12.30
C ASP A 283 23.05 -8.25 -11.05
N PRO A 284 23.95 -9.20 -10.77
CA PRO A 284 24.75 -9.19 -9.54
C PRO A 284 25.63 -7.97 -9.36
N ASP A 285 26.18 -7.43 -10.45
CA ASP A 285 27.08 -6.27 -10.39
C ASP A 285 26.29 -5.00 -10.08
N LEU A 286 25.12 -4.84 -10.70
CA LEU A 286 24.22 -3.73 -10.38
C LEU A 286 23.62 -3.85 -8.98
N VAL A 287 23.37 -5.06 -8.49
CA VAL A 287 22.90 -5.29 -7.11
C VAL A 287 23.97 -4.85 -6.11
N ARG A 288 25.24 -5.24 -6.29
CA ARG A 288 26.33 -4.83 -5.40
C ARG A 288 26.48 -3.32 -5.30
N ASP A 289 26.25 -2.59 -6.40
CA ASP A 289 26.30 -1.13 -6.46
C ASP A 289 25.03 -0.46 -5.91
N ARG A 290 23.84 -1.07 -6.09
CA ARG A 290 22.55 -0.35 -5.96
C ARG A 290 21.44 -1.09 -5.20
N TRP A 291 21.77 -2.10 -4.39
CA TRP A 291 20.78 -2.89 -3.65
C TRP A 291 19.83 -2.02 -2.81
N GLU A 292 20.31 -0.87 -2.30
CA GLU A 292 19.53 0.08 -1.49
C GLU A 292 18.29 0.63 -2.21
N ALA A 293 18.26 0.58 -3.54
CA ALA A 293 17.12 1.02 -4.33
C ALA A 293 15.91 0.08 -4.20
N ALA A 294 16.13 -1.19 -3.84
CA ALA A 294 15.08 -2.20 -3.69
C ALA A 294 15.53 -3.35 -2.74
N PRO A 295 15.82 -3.05 -1.45
CA PRO A 295 16.41 -4.01 -0.52
C PRO A 295 15.45 -5.13 -0.13
N GLN A 296 14.14 -4.83 -0.11
CA GLN A 296 13.09 -5.81 0.19
C GLN A 296 12.95 -6.81 -0.94
N GLU A 297 13.06 -6.33 -2.18
CA GLU A 297 13.06 -7.11 -3.40
C GLU A 297 14.14 -8.17 -3.36
N LEU A 298 15.35 -7.74 -3.05
CA LEU A 298 16.53 -8.59 -2.95
C LEU A 298 16.40 -9.64 -1.83
N ALA A 299 16.14 -9.23 -0.59
CA ALA A 299 16.07 -10.13 0.56
C ALA A 299 15.02 -11.24 0.37
N ILE A 300 13.85 -10.89 -0.17
CA ILE A 300 12.79 -11.87 -0.42
C ILE A 300 13.19 -12.87 -1.50
N THR A 301 13.79 -12.42 -2.61
CA THR A 301 14.22 -13.34 -3.67
C THR A 301 15.35 -14.27 -3.21
N TYR A 302 16.17 -13.82 -2.27
CA TYR A 302 17.20 -14.64 -1.64
C TYR A 302 16.60 -15.70 -0.70
N LEU A 303 15.61 -15.34 0.11
CA LEU A 303 14.98 -16.26 1.07
C LEU A 303 13.96 -17.21 0.42
N LEU A 304 13.39 -16.86 -0.73
CA LEU A 304 12.31 -17.61 -1.36
C LEU A 304 12.60 -19.12 -1.56
N PRO A 305 13.77 -19.55 -2.08
CA PRO A 305 14.05 -20.98 -2.26
C PRO A 305 14.00 -21.76 -0.93
N HIS A 306 14.66 -21.24 0.11
CA HIS A 306 14.68 -21.86 1.44
C HIS A 306 13.28 -22.07 2.00
N VAL A 307 12.40 -21.08 1.80
CA VAL A 307 11.01 -21.13 2.26
C VAL A 307 10.22 -22.22 1.53
N LEU A 308 10.42 -22.33 0.21
CA LEU A 308 9.72 -23.33 -0.60
C LEU A 308 10.22 -24.76 -0.30
N GLU A 309 11.51 -24.93 -0.03
CA GLU A 309 12.09 -26.22 0.37
C GLU A 309 11.56 -26.66 1.75
N GLU A 310 11.57 -25.77 2.74
CA GLU A 310 11.03 -26.05 4.09
C GLU A 310 9.53 -26.36 4.07
N ALA A 311 8.75 -25.73 3.17
CA ALA A 311 7.32 -26.01 3.00
C ALA A 311 7.01 -27.36 2.37
N THR A 312 7.99 -27.99 1.70
CA THR A 312 7.83 -29.27 1.01
C THR A 312 8.22 -30.49 1.85
N VAL A 313 8.69 -30.28 3.09
CA VAL A 313 8.92 -31.37 4.05
C VAL A 313 7.61 -31.66 4.80
N PRO A 314 7.01 -32.85 4.62
CA PRO A 314 5.73 -33.21 5.25
C PRO A 314 5.84 -33.39 6.78
#